data_AF-A0A9X1MMK9-F1
#
_entry.id   AF-A0A9X1MMK9-F1
#
_cell.length_a   1.000
_cell.length_b   1.000
_cell.length_c   1.000
_cell.angle_alpha   90.00
_cell.angle_beta   90.00
_cell.angle_gamma   90.00
#
_symmetry.space_group_name_H-M   'P 1'
#
loop_
_entity.id
_entity.type
_entity.pdbx_description
1 polymer ?
#
loop_
_entity_poly.entity_id
_entity_poly.type
_entity_poly.pdbx_seq_one_letter_code
_entity_poly.pdbx_strand_id
1 'polypeptide(L)'
;MPSILKPSDAAIQAFLQAAAASDLTYNAVGATLATPPSGYQVDHTRVLLGRGEAAFVQAIDGLLRWKQFDLGWVAAIPAEFELEVGTPVAIVAWAGGCWWLNACRIVRTIEFKEDTSRFGFAYGTLAAHAESGEERFLVEMDDDGAVWYDILAFSRPHSLLAKAAHPYMRRLQKRFARDSAAAMQKWVNTCGNESGG
;
A
#
# COMPACT_ATOMS: atom_id res chain seq x y z
N MET A 1 13.11 8.88 7.45
CA MET A 1 13.96 10.09 7.31
C MET A 1 14.45 10.21 5.87
N PRO A 2 14.63 11.43 5.34
CA PRO A 2 15.17 11.63 3.99
C PRO A 2 16.70 11.45 3.95
N SER A 3 17.23 10.89 2.86
CA SER A 3 18.67 10.69 2.59
C SER A 3 19.01 11.02 1.14
N ILE A 4 20.23 11.46 0.86
CA ILE A 4 20.70 11.67 -0.52
C ILE A 4 21.01 10.33 -1.20
N LEU A 5 21.57 9.39 -0.45
CA LEU A 5 21.93 8.06 -0.93
C LEU A 5 20.79 7.07 -0.73
N LYS A 6 20.65 6.14 -1.67
CA LYS A 6 19.71 5.04 -1.55
C LYS A 6 20.08 4.22 -0.30
N PRO A 7 19.14 3.97 0.62
CA PRO A 7 19.40 3.10 1.76
C PRO A 7 19.90 1.73 1.29
N SER A 8 20.96 1.22 1.92
CA SER A 8 21.41 -0.16 1.70
C SER A 8 20.43 -1.14 2.34
N ASP A 9 20.45 -2.39 1.89
CA ASP A 9 19.61 -3.45 2.47
C ASP A 9 19.85 -3.60 3.98
N ALA A 10 21.12 -3.51 4.42
CA ALA A 10 21.45 -3.53 5.84
C ALA A 10 20.83 -2.36 6.62
N ALA A 11 20.80 -1.16 6.04
CA ALA A 11 20.17 0.00 6.67
C ALA A 11 18.64 -0.15 6.74
N ILE A 12 18.02 -0.73 5.71
CA ILE A 12 16.57 -1.01 5.69
C ILE A 12 16.22 -2.07 6.72
N GLN A 13 17.02 -3.14 6.85
CA GLN A 13 16.81 -4.19 7.85
C GLN A 13 16.94 -3.65 9.28
N ALA A 14 17.99 -2.86 9.56
CA ALA A 14 18.13 -2.22 10.87
C ALA A 14 16.96 -1.28 11.19
N PHE A 15 16.48 -0.55 10.18
CA PHE A 15 15.31 0.31 10.31
C PHE A 15 14.03 -0.47 10.61
N LEU A 16 13.78 -1.59 9.92
CA LEU A 16 12.65 -2.47 10.18
C LEU A 16 12.69 -3.07 11.59
N GLN A 17 13.87 -3.52 12.04
CA GLN A 17 14.06 -4.04 13.40
C GLN A 17 13.75 -2.99 14.47
N ALA A 18 14.23 -1.76 14.29
CA ALA A 18 13.92 -0.66 15.19
C ALA A 18 12.42 -0.30 15.19
N ALA A 19 11.79 -0.34 14.01
CA ALA A 19 10.37 -0.05 13.85
C ALA A 19 9.45 -1.17 14.39
N ALA A 20 9.92 -2.42 14.43
CA ALA A 20 9.13 -3.56 14.89
C ALA A 20 8.59 -3.40 16.31
N ALA A 21 9.31 -2.71 17.19
CA ALA A 21 8.87 -2.42 18.57
C ALA A 21 8.09 -1.09 18.73
N SER A 22 7.88 -0.34 17.64
CA SER A 22 7.20 0.95 17.70
C SER A 22 5.68 0.82 17.71
N ASP A 23 5.00 1.78 18.35
CA ASP A 23 3.55 1.91 18.29
C ASP A 23 3.07 2.51 16.96
N LEU A 24 1.80 2.26 16.63
CA LEU A 24 1.11 2.95 15.54
C LEU A 24 0.93 4.43 15.89
N THR A 25 0.95 5.31 14.88
CA THR A 25 0.83 6.76 15.11
C THR A 25 -0.61 7.27 15.19
N TYR A 26 -1.60 6.36 15.08
CA TYR A 26 -3.03 6.65 15.06
C TYR A 26 -3.80 5.61 15.87
N ASN A 27 -4.97 6.01 16.39
CA ASN A 27 -5.76 5.16 17.28
C ASN A 27 -6.88 4.40 16.55
N ALA A 28 -7.28 4.84 15.36
CA ALA A 28 -8.41 4.30 14.60
C ALA A 28 -8.03 3.06 13.77
N VAL A 29 -7.41 2.06 14.39
CA VAL A 29 -6.95 0.83 13.74
C VAL A 29 -8.13 0.05 13.15
N GLY A 30 -8.02 -0.33 11.87
CA GLY A 30 -9.04 -1.04 11.11
C GLY A 30 -10.11 -0.15 10.48
N ALA A 31 -10.01 1.18 10.59
CA ALA A 31 -11.06 2.07 10.09
C ALA A 31 -11.16 2.11 8.55
N THR A 32 -10.16 1.61 7.81
CA THR A 32 -10.26 1.42 6.34
C THR A 32 -11.23 0.29 5.94
N LEU A 33 -11.63 -0.57 6.87
CA LEU A 33 -12.69 -1.58 6.69
C LEU A 33 -14.05 -1.14 7.21
N ALA A 34 -14.10 0.02 7.87
CA ALA A 34 -15.31 0.58 8.44
C ALA A 34 -15.47 2.02 7.94
N THR A 35 -15.77 2.96 8.83
CA THR A 35 -15.87 4.38 8.51
C THR A 35 -14.56 5.09 8.88
N PRO A 36 -13.89 5.77 7.94
CA PRO A 36 -12.73 6.58 8.26
C PRO A 36 -13.05 7.66 9.31
N PRO A 37 -12.17 7.90 10.29
CA PRO A 37 -12.41 8.86 11.37
C PRO A 37 -12.46 10.31 10.86
N SER A 38 -13.27 11.14 11.51
CA SER A 38 -13.32 12.59 11.25
C SER A 38 -11.96 13.25 11.53
N GLY A 39 -11.62 14.28 10.74
CA GLY A 39 -10.36 15.02 10.91
C GLY A 39 -9.14 14.37 10.24
N TYR A 40 -9.35 13.24 9.55
CA TYR A 40 -8.39 12.67 8.62
C TYR A 40 -8.76 13.03 7.19
N GLN A 41 -7.75 13.11 6.34
CA GLN A 41 -7.95 13.19 4.92
C GLN A 41 -8.12 11.79 4.35
N VAL A 42 -9.18 11.59 3.57
CA VAL A 42 -9.49 10.31 2.95
C VAL A 42 -9.18 10.39 1.47
N ASP A 43 -8.40 9.43 0.99
CA ASP A 43 -8.15 9.19 -0.43
C ASP A 43 -8.68 7.82 -0.81
N HIS A 44 -9.43 7.78 -1.92
CA HIS A 44 -10.00 6.55 -2.45
C HIS A 44 -9.74 6.47 -3.94
N THR A 45 -9.23 5.34 -4.40
CA THR A 45 -8.99 5.05 -5.81
C THR A 45 -9.44 3.64 -6.10
N ARG A 46 -10.31 3.47 -7.09
CA ARG A 46 -10.79 2.17 -7.54
C ARG A 46 -10.69 2.08 -9.06
N VAL A 47 -10.10 0.99 -9.56
CA VAL A 47 -9.94 0.74 -11.00
C VAL A 47 -10.34 -0.69 -11.35
N LEU A 48 -10.92 -0.86 -12.54
CA LEU A 48 -11.18 -2.18 -13.09
C LEU A 48 -9.86 -2.80 -13.56
N LEU A 49 -9.62 -4.05 -13.15
CA LEU A 49 -8.46 -4.85 -13.57
C LEU A 49 -8.82 -5.83 -14.69
N GLY A 50 -10.03 -6.38 -14.68
CA GLY A 50 -10.45 -7.41 -15.63
C GLY A 50 -11.76 -8.05 -15.22
N ARG A 51 -12.04 -9.26 -15.73
CA ARG A 51 -13.22 -10.04 -15.34
C ARG A 51 -12.89 -11.51 -15.12
N GLY A 52 -13.63 -12.15 -14.23
CA GLY A 52 -13.57 -13.57 -13.92
C GLY A 52 -12.45 -13.97 -12.97
N GLU A 53 -12.50 -15.24 -12.58
CA GLU A 53 -11.61 -15.84 -11.56
C GLU A 53 -10.13 -15.74 -11.95
N ALA A 54 -9.78 -15.91 -13.23
CA ALA A 54 -8.39 -15.79 -13.69
C ALA A 54 -7.81 -14.40 -13.41
N ALA A 55 -8.57 -13.33 -13.69
CA ALA A 55 -8.14 -11.96 -13.38
C ALA A 55 -8.05 -11.72 -11.87
N PHE A 56 -8.96 -12.33 -11.09
CA PHE A 56 -8.97 -12.23 -9.63
C PHE A 56 -7.73 -12.89 -9.02
N VAL A 57 -7.39 -14.12 -9.42
CA VAL A 57 -6.19 -14.83 -8.95
C VAL A 57 -4.91 -14.09 -9.34
N GLN A 58 -4.82 -13.56 -10.56
CA GLN A 58 -3.66 -12.77 -10.99
C GLN A 58 -3.53 -11.46 -10.21
N ALA A 59 -4.65 -10.82 -9.87
CA ALA A 59 -4.65 -9.62 -9.05
C ALA A 59 -4.20 -9.91 -7.60
N ILE A 60 -4.61 -11.05 -7.03
CA ILE A 60 -4.12 -11.51 -5.72
C ILE A 60 -2.60 -11.71 -5.75
N ASP A 61 -2.10 -12.44 -6.76
CA ASP A 61 -0.67 -12.68 -6.92
C ASP A 61 0.10 -11.35 -7.09
N GLY A 62 -0.47 -10.37 -7.80
CA GLY A 62 0.09 -9.03 -7.93
C GLY A 62 0.23 -8.31 -6.58
N LEU A 63 -0.77 -8.40 -5.70
CA LEU A 63 -0.68 -7.82 -4.35
C LEU A 63 0.39 -8.51 -3.49
N LEU A 64 0.46 -9.84 -3.54
CA LEU A 64 1.42 -10.64 -2.78
C LEU A 64 2.87 -10.38 -3.24
N ARG A 65 3.07 -10.03 -4.51
CA ARG A 65 4.38 -9.68 -5.11
C ARG A 65 4.71 -8.18 -5.06
N TRP A 66 3.94 -7.40 -4.31
CA TRP A 66 4.11 -5.95 -4.20
C TRP A 66 4.08 -5.18 -5.53
N LYS A 67 3.36 -5.66 -6.55
CA LYS A 67 3.32 -5.00 -7.87
C LYS A 67 2.76 -3.59 -7.80
N GLN A 68 1.85 -3.35 -6.87
CA GLN A 68 1.32 -2.03 -6.55
C GLN A 68 2.36 -1.03 -6.01
N PHE A 69 3.53 -1.50 -5.59
CA PHE A 69 4.69 -0.70 -5.17
C PHE A 69 5.86 -0.78 -6.17
N ASP A 70 5.77 -1.54 -7.26
CA ASP A 70 6.83 -1.68 -8.28
C ASP A 70 6.81 -0.51 -9.28
N LEU A 71 7.08 0.70 -8.78
CA LEU A 71 6.81 1.96 -9.50
C LEU A 71 8.07 2.66 -10.03
N GLY A 72 9.26 2.10 -9.77
CA GLY A 72 10.56 2.70 -10.07
C GLY A 72 10.95 3.88 -9.18
N TRP A 73 9.98 4.53 -8.52
CA TRP A 73 10.21 5.59 -7.52
C TRP A 73 9.66 5.23 -6.14
N VAL A 74 8.96 4.11 -6.00
CA VAL A 74 8.55 3.48 -4.74
C VAL A 74 8.92 2.01 -4.81
N ALA A 75 9.17 1.38 -3.66
CA ALA A 75 9.27 -0.07 -3.48
C ALA A 75 8.88 -0.44 -2.04
N ALA A 76 8.32 -1.64 -1.85
CA ALA A 76 8.04 -2.22 -0.54
C ALA A 76 9.07 -3.31 -0.21
N ILE A 77 9.46 -3.40 1.07
CA ILE A 77 10.47 -4.34 1.57
C ILE A 77 9.97 -4.93 2.90
N PRO A 78 10.13 -6.25 3.14
CA PRO A 78 10.78 -7.24 2.28
C PRO A 78 9.97 -7.61 1.03
N ALA A 79 10.67 -8.00 -0.04
CA ALA A 79 10.06 -8.40 -1.31
C ALA A 79 9.25 -9.69 -1.20
N GLU A 80 9.70 -10.59 -0.32
CA GLU A 80 9.01 -11.82 0.04
C GLU A 80 8.63 -11.75 1.52
N PHE A 81 7.37 -12.01 1.82
CA PHE A 81 6.84 -11.99 3.16
C PHE A 81 5.57 -12.83 3.23
N GLU A 82 5.28 -13.36 4.41
CA GLU A 82 3.96 -13.88 4.72
C GLU A 82 3.08 -12.69 5.12
N LEU A 83 1.92 -12.59 4.48
CA LEU A 83 0.96 -11.52 4.74
C LEU A 83 0.27 -11.77 6.08
N GLU A 84 0.97 -11.44 7.16
CA GLU A 84 0.51 -11.64 8.53
C GLU A 84 0.32 -10.30 9.26
N VAL A 85 -0.66 -10.26 10.16
CA VAL A 85 -0.85 -9.11 11.05
C VAL A 85 0.36 -9.00 11.98
N GLY A 86 0.93 -7.80 12.06
CA GLY A 86 2.14 -7.53 12.83
C GLY A 86 3.40 -7.39 11.98
N THR A 87 3.39 -7.86 10.73
CA THR A 87 4.56 -7.82 9.85
C THR A 87 4.98 -6.37 9.56
N PRO A 88 6.23 -5.98 9.89
CA PRO A 88 6.74 -4.66 9.56
C PRO A 88 7.11 -4.59 8.07
N VAL A 89 6.75 -3.49 7.42
CA VAL A 89 7.01 -3.23 6.01
C VAL A 89 7.68 -1.87 5.87
N ALA A 90 8.73 -1.80 5.06
CA ALA A 90 9.43 -0.57 4.74
C ALA A 90 9.01 -0.12 3.34
N ILE A 91 8.54 1.11 3.23
CA ILE A 91 8.31 1.76 1.95
C ILE A 91 9.51 2.68 1.66
N VAL A 92 10.22 2.36 0.58
CA VAL A 92 11.36 3.14 0.08
C VAL A 92 10.88 3.97 -1.09
N ALA A 93 11.02 5.29 -1.02
CA ALA A 93 10.57 6.18 -2.10
C ALA A 93 11.63 7.22 -2.50
N TRP A 94 11.79 7.47 -3.80
CA TRP A 94 12.59 8.59 -4.32
C TRP A 94 11.67 9.76 -4.68
N ALA A 95 11.77 10.85 -3.91
CA ALA A 95 10.93 12.02 -4.13
C ALA A 95 11.64 13.30 -3.68
N GLY A 96 11.53 14.37 -4.47
CA GLY A 96 12.08 15.67 -4.10
C GLY A 96 13.61 15.67 -4.00
N GLY A 97 14.29 14.84 -4.79
CA GLY A 97 15.76 14.74 -4.79
C GLY A 97 16.36 13.97 -3.62
N CYS A 98 15.54 13.24 -2.84
CA CYS A 98 16.01 12.40 -1.75
C CYS A 98 15.23 11.09 -1.64
N TRP A 99 15.86 10.11 -0.99
CA TRP A 99 15.29 8.84 -0.60
C TRP A 99 14.57 8.95 0.74
N TRP A 100 13.34 8.48 0.77
CA TRP A 100 12.49 8.39 1.94
C TRP A 100 12.38 6.94 2.36
N LEU A 101 12.59 6.71 3.65
CA LEU A 101 12.37 5.42 4.28
C LEU A 101 11.26 5.59 5.32
N ASN A 102 10.17 4.88 5.11
CA ASN A 102 8.94 4.93 5.88
C ASN A 102 8.63 3.54 6.43
N ALA A 103 8.29 3.43 7.71
CA ALA A 103 7.90 2.16 8.32
C ALA A 103 6.38 2.08 8.46
N CYS A 104 5.85 0.94 8.05
CA CYS A 104 4.46 0.54 8.21
C CYS A 104 4.40 -0.82 8.89
N ARG A 105 3.21 -1.21 9.36
CA ARG A 105 2.94 -2.54 9.88
C ARG A 105 1.62 -3.04 9.32
N ILE A 106 1.57 -4.29 8.85
CA ILE A 106 0.30 -4.92 8.50
C ILE A 106 -0.58 -4.97 9.75
N VAL A 107 -1.72 -4.28 9.71
CA VAL A 107 -2.68 -4.24 10.83
C VAL A 107 -3.87 -5.16 10.60
N ARG A 108 -4.11 -5.55 9.34
CA ARG A 108 -5.23 -6.39 8.97
C ARG A 108 -4.99 -7.13 7.67
N THR A 109 -5.40 -8.39 7.64
CA THR A 109 -5.54 -9.22 6.44
C THR A 109 -7.02 -9.33 6.06
N ILE A 110 -7.32 -9.38 4.77
CA ILE A 110 -8.64 -9.64 4.21
C ILE A 110 -8.45 -10.90 3.37
N GLU A 111 -8.90 -12.02 3.91
CA GLU A 111 -8.72 -13.31 3.27
C GLU A 111 -9.83 -13.57 2.26
N PHE A 112 -9.46 -14.26 1.19
CA PHE A 112 -10.42 -14.88 0.30
C PHE A 112 -11.20 -15.94 1.07
N LYS A 113 -12.52 -15.83 1.04
CA LYS A 113 -13.44 -16.91 1.42
C LYS A 113 -14.28 -17.22 0.20
N GLU A 114 -14.67 -18.47 0.02
CA GLU A 114 -15.49 -18.90 -1.12
C GLU A 114 -16.75 -18.00 -1.29
N ASP A 115 -17.31 -17.50 -0.18
CA ASP A 115 -18.48 -16.61 -0.15
C ASP A 115 -18.17 -15.11 -0.31
N THR A 116 -16.90 -14.70 -0.24
CA THR A 116 -16.50 -13.31 -0.43
C THR A 116 -15.29 -13.27 -1.34
N SER A 117 -15.51 -13.00 -2.63
CA SER A 117 -14.47 -12.85 -3.65
C SER A 117 -13.65 -11.57 -3.43
N ARG A 118 -12.97 -11.49 -2.28
CA ARG A 118 -12.21 -10.34 -1.79
C ARG A 118 -10.90 -10.82 -1.20
N PHE A 119 -9.82 -10.10 -1.49
CA PHE A 119 -8.51 -10.36 -0.91
C PHE A 119 -7.74 -9.06 -0.76
N GLY A 120 -7.04 -8.89 0.34
CA GLY A 120 -6.27 -7.67 0.56
C GLY A 120 -5.68 -7.56 1.95
N PHE A 121 -5.19 -6.38 2.26
CA PHE A 121 -4.65 -6.06 3.58
C PHE A 121 -4.71 -4.56 3.82
N ALA A 122 -4.53 -4.17 5.08
CA ALA A 122 -4.26 -2.80 5.45
C ALA A 122 -2.97 -2.73 6.26
N TYR A 123 -2.18 -1.69 6.03
CA TYR A 123 -1.09 -1.33 6.92
C TYR A 123 -1.36 0.00 7.62
N GLY A 124 -0.81 0.11 8.82
CA GLY A 124 -0.75 1.34 9.59
C GLY A 124 0.64 1.95 9.56
N THR A 125 0.71 3.28 9.53
CA THR A 125 1.97 4.02 9.59
C THR A 125 2.56 3.99 11.01
N LEU A 126 3.88 3.77 11.13
CA LEU A 126 4.63 3.82 12.39
C LEU A 126 5.30 5.18 12.60
N ALA A 127 5.89 5.44 13.78
CA ALA A 127 6.45 6.74 14.18
C ALA A 127 7.50 7.33 13.21
N ALA A 128 8.19 6.49 12.44
CA ALA A 128 9.15 6.91 11.42
C ALA A 128 8.51 7.38 10.10
N HIS A 129 7.18 7.38 10.00
CA HIS A 129 6.42 7.76 8.82
C HIS A 129 6.03 9.26 8.87
N ALA A 130 6.15 9.97 7.73
CA ALA A 130 5.86 11.42 7.67
C ALA A 130 4.36 11.74 7.85
N GLU A 131 3.50 10.81 7.44
CA GLU A 131 2.05 10.84 7.61
C GLU A 131 1.60 9.86 8.71
N SER A 132 0.47 10.16 9.35
CA SER A 132 -0.15 9.30 10.36
C SER A 132 -1.51 8.80 9.84
N GLY A 133 -1.64 7.49 9.64
CA GLY A 133 -2.81 6.92 8.99
C GLY A 133 -2.76 5.41 8.73
N GLU A 134 -3.77 4.94 8.01
CA GLU A 134 -3.93 3.57 7.56
C GLU A 134 -4.24 3.57 6.06
N GLU A 135 -3.71 2.59 5.34
CA GLU A 135 -3.96 2.40 3.93
C GLU A 135 -4.30 0.93 3.65
N ARG A 136 -5.41 0.72 2.95
CA ARG A 136 -5.93 -0.57 2.54
C ARG A 136 -5.74 -0.77 1.05
N PHE A 137 -5.29 -1.96 0.69
CA PHE A 137 -5.21 -2.47 -0.67
C PHE A 137 -6.11 -3.69 -0.77
N LEU A 138 -7.08 -3.64 -1.68
CA LEU A 138 -8.10 -4.68 -1.85
C LEU A 138 -8.28 -5.02 -3.32
N VAL A 139 -8.35 -6.32 -3.59
CA VAL A 139 -8.90 -6.88 -4.81
C VAL A 139 -10.28 -7.43 -4.48
N GLU A 140 -11.27 -7.09 -5.30
CA GLU A 140 -12.66 -7.53 -5.15
C GLU A 140 -13.20 -7.96 -6.51
N MET A 141 -13.80 -9.14 -6.59
CA MET A 141 -14.65 -9.54 -7.71
C MET A 141 -16.11 -9.38 -7.30
N ASP A 142 -16.89 -8.64 -8.09
CA ASP A 142 -18.34 -8.50 -7.87
C ASP A 142 -19.14 -9.66 -8.49
N ASP A 143 -20.45 -9.68 -8.25
CA ASP A 143 -21.37 -10.73 -8.72
C ASP A 143 -21.46 -10.81 -10.25
N ASP A 144 -21.13 -9.72 -10.96
CA ASP A 144 -21.03 -9.67 -12.42
C ASP A 144 -19.66 -10.14 -12.94
N GLY A 145 -18.80 -10.62 -12.03
CA GLY A 145 -17.46 -11.09 -12.30
C GLY A 145 -16.46 -9.99 -12.63
N ALA A 146 -16.76 -8.71 -12.42
CA ALA A 146 -15.78 -7.64 -12.62
C ALA A 146 -14.80 -7.58 -11.43
N VAL A 147 -13.51 -7.57 -11.76
CA VAL A 147 -12.42 -7.58 -10.79
C VAL A 147 -11.86 -6.18 -10.63
N TRP A 148 -11.92 -5.66 -9.42
CA TRP A 148 -11.54 -4.31 -9.04
C TRP A 148 -10.31 -4.32 -8.15
N TYR A 149 -9.46 -3.31 -8.32
CA TYR A 149 -8.44 -2.93 -7.36
C TYR A 149 -8.85 -1.64 -6.68
N ASP A 150 -8.81 -1.64 -5.35
CA ASP A 150 -9.33 -0.60 -4.48
C ASP A 150 -8.27 -0.21 -3.43
N ILE A 151 -7.86 1.06 -3.48
CA ILE A 151 -6.98 1.69 -2.50
C ILE A 151 -7.82 2.67 -1.68
N LEU A 152 -7.88 2.46 -0.37
CA LEU A 152 -8.50 3.39 0.57
C LEU A 152 -7.50 3.76 1.66
N ALA A 153 -7.18 5.04 1.75
CA ALA A 153 -6.28 5.56 2.76
C ALA A 153 -6.96 6.67 3.56
N PHE A 154 -6.68 6.71 4.87
CA PHE A 154 -6.90 7.91 5.66
C PHE A 154 -5.58 8.35 6.29
N SER A 155 -5.26 9.63 6.22
CA SER A 155 -4.00 10.16 6.77
C SER A 155 -4.13 11.59 7.28
N ARG A 156 -3.18 11.97 8.14
CA ARG A 156 -2.99 13.36 8.58
C ARG A 156 -1.50 13.67 8.79
N PRO A 157 -1.07 14.91 8.55
CA PRO A 157 0.31 15.32 8.82
C PRO A 157 0.67 15.19 10.31
N HIS A 158 1.82 14.60 10.61
CA HIS A 158 2.26 14.40 11.99
C HIS A 158 3.05 15.59 12.59
N SER A 159 3.38 16.62 11.81
CA SER A 159 4.15 17.79 12.26
C SER A 159 3.80 19.11 11.54
N LEU A 160 4.20 20.25 12.09
CA LEU A 160 4.03 21.57 11.44
C LEU A 160 4.79 21.68 10.12
N LEU A 161 5.98 21.06 10.02
CA LEU A 161 6.73 20.97 8.77
C LEU A 161 5.98 20.12 7.72
N ALA A 162 5.38 19.01 8.14
CA ALA A 162 4.53 18.20 7.26
C ALA A 162 3.30 18.97 6.76
N LYS A 163 2.71 19.84 7.61
CA LYS A 163 1.62 20.74 7.18
C LYS A 163 2.08 21.73 6.09
N ALA A 164 3.29 22.27 6.18
CA ALA A 164 3.83 23.16 5.14
C ALA A 164 4.15 22.40 3.83
N ALA A 165 4.63 21.17 3.93
CA ALA A 165 4.88 20.29 2.78
C ALA A 165 3.61 19.64 2.20
N HIS A 166 2.46 19.84 2.85
CA HIS A 166 1.23 19.12 2.57
C HIS A 166 0.81 19.14 1.09
N PRO A 167 0.76 20.29 0.37
CA PRO A 167 0.38 20.30 -1.04
C PRO A 167 1.28 19.43 -1.93
N TYR A 168 2.56 19.32 -1.59
CA TYR A 168 3.50 18.45 -2.28
C TYR A 168 3.25 16.98 -1.96
N MET A 169 3.04 16.66 -0.67
CA MET A 169 2.68 15.30 -0.22
C MET A 169 1.38 14.81 -0.88
N ARG A 170 0.38 15.69 -1.03
CA ARG A 170 -0.86 15.41 -1.77
C ARG A 170 -0.61 15.02 -3.22
N ARG A 171 0.33 15.67 -3.89
CA ARG A 171 0.69 15.33 -5.28
C ARG A 171 1.35 13.95 -5.34
N LEU A 172 2.20 13.63 -4.37
CA LEU A 172 2.83 12.31 -4.28
C LEU A 172 1.82 11.20 -3.97
N GLN A 173 0.88 11.41 -3.05
CA GLN A 173 -0.21 10.46 -2.75
C GLN A 173 -1.07 10.18 -3.99
N LYS A 174 -1.51 11.23 -4.70
CA LYS A 174 -2.28 11.06 -5.95
C LYS A 174 -1.47 10.37 -7.05
N ARG A 175 -0.18 10.70 -7.16
CA ARG A 175 0.73 10.02 -8.09
C ARG A 175 0.86 8.54 -7.73
N PHE A 176 1.07 8.23 -6.46
CA PHE A 176 1.15 6.86 -5.96
C PHE A 176 -0.11 6.08 -6.32
N ALA A 177 -1.30 6.58 -5.97
CA ALA A 177 -2.55 5.88 -6.25
C ALA A 177 -2.73 5.57 -7.75
N ARG A 178 -2.43 6.54 -8.62
CA ARG A 178 -2.50 6.37 -10.08
C ARG A 178 -1.46 5.37 -10.60
N ASP A 179 -0.20 5.53 -10.21
CA ASP A 179 0.90 4.69 -10.70
C ASP A 179 0.74 3.25 -10.18
N SER A 180 0.28 3.10 -8.94
CA SER A 180 -0.10 1.83 -8.29
C SER A 180 -1.23 1.11 -9.03
N ALA A 181 -2.31 1.84 -9.34
CA ALA A 181 -3.41 1.31 -10.14
C ALA A 181 -2.96 0.86 -11.53
N ALA A 182 -2.13 1.65 -12.21
CA ALA A 182 -1.59 1.31 -13.51
C ALA A 182 -0.67 0.07 -13.46
N ALA A 183 0.13 -0.08 -12.40
CA ALA A 183 1.00 -1.24 -12.21
C ALA A 183 0.18 -2.54 -12.03
N MET A 184 -0.90 -2.49 -11.25
CA MET A 184 -1.82 -3.63 -11.08
C MET A 184 -2.55 -3.98 -12.39
N GLN A 185 -3.04 -2.99 -13.13
CA GLN A 185 -3.65 -3.23 -14.44
C GLN A 185 -2.66 -3.88 -15.41
N LYS A 186 -1.41 -3.37 -15.45
CA LYS A 186 -0.36 -3.96 -16.28
C LYS A 186 -0.07 -5.41 -15.89
N TRP A 187 0.01 -5.71 -14.60
CA TRP A 187 0.27 -7.07 -14.10
C TRP A 187 -0.78 -8.07 -14.60
N VAL A 188 -2.06 -7.77 -14.35
CA VAL A 188 -3.18 -8.64 -14.76
C VAL A 188 -3.24 -8.78 -16.28
N ASN A 189 -3.06 -7.68 -17.03
CA ASN A 189 -3.07 -7.76 -18.49
C ASN A 189 -1.91 -8.56 -19.09
N THR A 190 -0.75 -8.60 -18.42
CA THR A 190 0.42 -9.35 -18.91
C THR A 190 0.24 -10.86 -18.71
N CYS A 191 -0.21 -11.27 -17.52
CA CYS A 191 -0.44 -12.69 -17.22
C CYS A 191 -1.64 -13.27 -17.98
N GLY A 192 -2.66 -12.47 -18.29
CA GLY A 192 -3.77 -12.87 -19.15
C GLY A 192 -3.36 -13.21 -20.59
N ASN A 193 -2.28 -12.63 -21.11
CA ASN A 193 -1.79 -12.93 -22.45
C ASN A 193 -0.93 -14.21 -22.50
N GLU A 194 -0.29 -14.60 -21.41
CA GLU A 194 0.54 -15.82 -21.34
C GLU A 194 -0.29 -17.11 -21.18
N SER A 195 -1.55 -16.98 -20.79
CA SER A 195 -2.47 -18.11 -20.57
C SER A 195 -3.42 -18.39 -21.74
N GLY A 196 -3.32 -17.62 -22.83
CA GLY A 196 -4.14 -17.76 -24.05
C GLY A 196 -3.40 -18.22 -25.31
N GLY A 197 -2.19 -18.78 -25.16
CA GLY A 197 -1.33 -19.28 -26.25
C GLY A 197 -1.24 -20.79 -26.32
#